data_AF-A0A2V9KEM0-F1
#
_entry.id   AF-A0A2V9KEM0-F1
#
_cell.length_a   1.000
_cell.length_b   1.000
_cell.length_c   1.000
_cell.angle_alpha   90.00
_cell.angle_beta   90.00
_cell.angle_gamma   90.00
#
_symmetry.space_group_name_H-M   'P 1'
#
loop_
_entity.id
_entity.type
_entity.pdbx_description
1 polymer ?
#
loop_
_entity_poly.entity_id
_entity_poly.type
_entity_poly.pdbx_seq_one_letter_code
_entity_poly.pdbx_strand_id
1 'polypeptide(L)'
;EYLQELFAPLFPLVMNGVVDVWAYDDAGVHPLAAAVVRERYGREAFMAALRILGEGQLSLTKFLLVTDARLELRDFRRVLAHVLERADFERDLFVFSNVAQDTLDYTSGSLNTGSKAILMGLGEARFPLRAEPAADLRDPRFRRQALFGPGVLVVEGSAWRARDGVPEALLAEEAVRPFRLVCLVDDAADAARDEASFLWSVFTRFEPGADVYGRNPQLRRFHVALEAPIVLDCRTKPWMPPLAEPSRETVARVDARWAKLFGSRSGIE
;
A
#
# COMPACT_ATOMS: atom_id res chain seq x y z
N GLU A 1 10.42 3.61 13.43
CA GLU A 1 9.77 3.13 14.68
C GLU A 1 9.89 4.03 15.93
N TYR A 2 11.01 4.07 16.70
CA TYR A 2 11.07 4.76 18.02
C TYR A 2 10.67 6.24 18.03
N LEU A 3 11.10 7.02 17.02
CA LEU A 3 10.73 8.44 16.93
C LEU A 3 9.23 8.64 16.75
N GLN A 4 8.56 7.72 16.04
CA GLN A 4 7.14 7.81 15.79
C GLN A 4 6.33 7.49 17.04
N GLU A 5 6.76 6.50 17.82
CA GLU A 5 6.20 6.23 19.15
C GLU A 5 6.32 7.44 20.08
N LEU A 6 7.46 8.11 20.04
CA LEU A 6 7.72 9.30 20.85
C LEU A 6 6.76 10.45 20.50
N PHE A 7 6.38 10.60 19.23
CA PHE A 7 5.49 11.67 18.76
C PHE A 7 4.01 11.28 18.73
N ALA A 8 3.66 9.99 18.80
CA ALA A 8 2.28 9.52 18.75
C ALA A 8 1.33 10.23 19.75
N PRO A 9 1.72 10.49 21.02
CA PRO A 9 0.87 11.21 21.96
C PRO A 9 0.55 12.66 21.57
N LEU A 10 1.35 13.27 20.68
CA LEU A 10 1.14 14.64 20.21
C LEU A 10 0.12 14.72 19.08
N PHE A 11 -0.08 13.66 18.29
CA PHE A 11 -0.97 13.71 17.12
C PHE A 11 -2.39 14.21 17.45
N PRO A 12 -3.06 13.74 18.52
CA PRO A 12 -4.39 14.26 18.88
C PRO A 12 -4.38 15.74 19.32
N LEU A 13 -3.23 16.27 19.76
CA LEU A 13 -3.08 17.67 20.16
C LEU A 13 -2.87 18.60 18.95
N VAL A 14 -2.16 18.13 17.92
CA VAL A 14 -1.81 18.94 16.73
C VAL A 14 -2.71 18.70 15.52
N MET A 15 -3.43 17.58 15.48
CA MET A 15 -4.33 17.18 14.40
C MET A 15 -5.69 16.77 14.98
N ASN A 16 -6.59 17.74 15.13
CA ASN A 16 -7.93 17.47 15.62
C ASN A 16 -8.64 16.43 14.71
N GLY A 17 -9.30 15.46 15.32
CA GLY A 17 -9.93 14.34 14.61
C GLY A 17 -9.01 13.15 14.34
N VAL A 18 -7.69 13.28 14.52
CA VAL A 18 -6.74 12.16 14.43
C VAL A 18 -6.52 11.56 15.82
N VAL A 19 -6.66 10.25 15.91
CA VAL A 19 -6.48 9.49 17.17
C VAL A 19 -5.11 8.83 17.18
N ASP A 20 -4.70 8.22 16.06
CA ASP A 20 -3.43 7.53 15.92
C ASP A 20 -2.99 7.52 14.45
N VAL A 21 -1.67 7.46 14.20
CA VAL A 21 -1.08 7.40 12.86
C VAL A 21 0.13 6.48 12.86
N TRP A 22 0.14 5.55 11.91
CA TRP A 22 1.26 4.67 11.66
C TRP A 22 1.81 4.79 10.22
N ALA A 23 3.03 5.30 10.04
CA ALA A 23 3.79 5.16 8.80
C ALA A 23 4.53 3.81 8.78
N TYR A 24 4.52 3.13 7.64
CA TYR A 24 5.12 1.80 7.50
C TYR A 24 6.51 1.91 6.88
N ASP A 25 7.55 1.73 7.70
CA ASP A 25 8.94 1.91 7.29
C ASP A 25 9.36 0.92 6.18
N ASP A 26 8.85 -0.33 6.21
CA ASP A 26 9.11 -1.37 5.22
C ASP A 26 8.59 -1.04 3.80
N ALA A 27 7.72 -0.04 3.68
CA ALA A 27 7.25 0.47 2.39
C ALA A 27 8.19 1.49 1.74
N GLY A 28 9.38 1.74 2.31
CA GLY A 28 10.31 2.78 1.87
C GLY A 28 10.23 4.07 2.71
N VAL A 29 10.11 3.93 4.04
CA VAL A 29 10.03 4.97 5.08
C VAL A 29 8.67 5.70 5.15
N HIS A 30 8.21 6.32 4.06
CA HIS A 30 7.02 7.17 4.08
C HIS A 30 5.89 6.90 3.06
N PRO A 31 6.03 6.04 2.02
CA PRO A 31 4.99 5.92 0.99
C PRO A 31 3.61 5.47 1.48
N LEU A 32 3.53 4.70 2.57
CA LEU A 32 2.29 4.18 3.14
C LEU A 32 2.11 4.61 4.59
N ALA A 33 0.90 5.02 4.94
CA ALA A 33 0.50 5.18 6.33
C ALA A 33 -0.93 4.68 6.57
N ALA A 34 -1.26 4.41 7.82
CA ALA A 34 -2.61 4.16 8.30
C ALA A 34 -2.93 5.12 9.44
N ALA A 35 -4.21 5.46 9.60
CA ALA A 35 -4.64 6.33 10.68
C ALA A 35 -5.97 5.88 11.28
N VAL A 36 -6.05 5.99 12.60
CA VAL A 36 -7.31 5.97 13.34
C VAL A 36 -7.79 7.40 13.47
N VAL A 37 -9.00 7.67 13.01
CA VAL A 37 -9.63 9.00 13.06
C VAL A 37 -10.97 8.96 13.77
N ARG A 38 -11.50 10.13 14.14
CA ARG A 38 -12.85 10.27 14.65
C ARG A 38 -13.81 10.52 13.49
N GLU A 39 -14.94 9.85 13.54
CA GLU A 39 -16.04 10.01 12.58
C GLU A 39 -17.32 10.32 13.36
N ARG A 40 -17.68 11.61 13.49
CA ARG A 40 -18.89 12.02 14.21
C ARG A 40 -20.12 12.10 13.32
N TYR A 41 -19.90 12.42 12.05
CA TYR A 41 -20.89 12.46 10.99
C TYR A 41 -20.24 12.05 9.68
N GLY A 42 -21.06 11.59 8.73
CA GLY A 42 -20.58 10.95 7.51
C GLY A 42 -19.53 11.75 6.75
N ARG A 43 -18.38 11.11 6.53
CA ARG A 43 -17.16 11.56 5.85
C ARG A 43 -16.39 12.69 6.52
N GLU A 44 -16.57 12.93 7.82
CA GLU A 44 -15.72 13.86 8.57
C GLU A 44 -14.24 13.45 8.51
N ALA A 45 -13.98 12.14 8.61
CA ALA A 45 -12.68 11.49 8.50
C ALA A 45 -11.85 11.94 7.30
N PHE A 46 -12.49 12.35 6.20
CA PHE A 46 -11.80 12.84 5.01
C PHE A 46 -10.95 14.09 5.31
N MET A 47 -11.46 15.02 6.13
CA MET A 47 -10.71 16.22 6.49
C MET A 47 -9.52 15.89 7.40
N ALA A 48 -9.66 14.90 8.28
CA ALA A 48 -8.55 14.40 9.09
C ALA A 48 -7.48 13.74 8.20
N ALA A 49 -7.89 12.98 7.17
CA ALA A 49 -6.98 12.38 6.20
C ALA A 49 -6.19 13.45 5.41
N LEU A 50 -6.85 14.52 4.97
CA LEU A 50 -6.16 15.65 4.31
C LEU A 50 -5.19 16.37 5.25
N ARG A 51 -5.55 16.51 6.54
CA ARG A 51 -4.65 17.09 7.55
C ARG A 51 -3.37 16.27 7.68
N ILE A 52 -3.48 14.94 7.74
CA ILE A 52 -2.34 14.02 7.81
C ILE A 52 -1.44 14.19 6.57
N LEU A 53 -2.02 14.18 5.37
CA LEU A 53 -1.27 14.35 4.11
C LEU A 53 -0.69 15.76 3.93
N GLY A 54 -1.05 16.72 4.78
CA GLY A 54 -0.49 18.07 4.80
C GLY A 54 0.57 18.29 5.88
N GLU A 55 0.86 17.30 6.73
CA GLU A 55 1.65 17.51 7.95
C GLU A 55 3.07 16.95 7.83
N GLY A 56 4.07 17.84 7.87
CA GLY A 56 5.48 17.49 7.99
C GLY A 56 5.93 16.36 7.05
N GLN A 57 6.52 15.30 7.62
CA GLN A 57 6.97 14.12 6.87
C GLN A 57 5.82 13.23 6.36
N LEU A 58 4.64 13.27 7.00
CA LEU A 58 3.46 12.52 6.54
C LEU A 58 2.93 13.06 5.21
N SER A 59 3.32 14.28 4.82
CA SER A 59 3.05 14.79 3.48
C SER A 59 3.74 14.00 2.36
N LEU A 60 4.75 13.18 2.67
CA LEU A 60 5.39 12.28 1.71
C LEU A 60 4.58 11.00 1.47
N THR A 61 3.62 10.67 2.35
CA THR A 61 2.73 9.52 2.17
C THR A 61 1.93 9.62 0.88
N LYS A 62 2.01 8.57 0.06
CA LYS A 62 1.24 8.46 -1.19
C LYS A 62 0.00 7.62 -1.06
N PHE A 63 -0.07 6.69 -0.10
CA PHE A 63 -1.27 5.92 0.16
C PHE A 63 -1.61 5.95 1.65
N LEU A 64 -2.80 6.44 1.99
CA LEU A 64 -3.26 6.56 3.36
C LEU A 64 -4.50 5.68 3.56
N LEU A 65 -4.38 4.69 4.44
CA LEU A 65 -5.49 3.91 4.96
C LEU A 65 -6.13 4.64 6.14
N VAL A 66 -7.45 4.76 6.15
CA VAL A 66 -8.17 5.48 7.22
C VAL A 66 -9.26 4.59 7.79
N THR A 67 -9.31 4.50 9.12
CA THR A 67 -10.36 3.81 9.86
C THR A 67 -10.81 4.63 11.06
N ASP A 68 -12.05 4.43 11.50
CA ASP A 68 -12.59 4.95 12.76
C ASP A 68 -12.46 3.94 13.92
N ALA A 69 -12.04 2.70 13.63
CA ALA A 69 -11.81 1.68 14.63
C ALA A 69 -10.43 1.81 15.27
N ARG A 70 -10.37 1.69 16.59
CA ARG A 70 -9.10 1.61 17.33
C ARG A 70 -8.47 0.23 17.12
N LEU A 71 -7.48 0.17 16.24
CA LEU A 71 -6.71 -1.02 15.91
C LEU A 71 -5.23 -0.81 16.26
N GLU A 72 -4.51 -1.91 16.46
CA GLU A 72 -3.05 -1.85 16.47
C GLU A 72 -2.57 -1.61 15.03
N LEU A 73 -2.14 -0.38 14.73
CA LEU A 73 -1.81 0.02 13.37
C LEU A 73 -0.54 -0.64 12.82
N ARG A 74 0.26 -1.30 13.67
CA ARG A 74 1.43 -2.07 13.26
C ARG A 74 1.10 -3.39 12.59
N ASP A 75 -0.08 -3.96 12.89
CA ASP A 75 -0.53 -5.20 12.25
C ASP A 75 -1.18 -4.82 10.92
N PHE A 76 -0.35 -4.62 9.88
CA PHE A 76 -0.83 -4.14 8.59
C PHE A 76 -1.85 -5.11 7.98
N ARG A 77 -1.64 -6.42 8.12
CA ARG A 77 -2.60 -7.44 7.65
C ARG A 77 -3.99 -7.21 8.25
N ARG A 78 -4.08 -6.98 9.55
CA ARG A 78 -5.36 -6.70 10.24
C ARG A 78 -5.93 -5.35 9.85
N VAL A 79 -5.12 -4.31 9.74
CA VAL A 79 -5.56 -2.97 9.30
C VAL A 79 -6.14 -3.03 7.90
N LEU A 80 -5.42 -3.63 6.95
CA LEU A 80 -5.83 -3.75 5.56
C LEU A 80 -7.13 -4.56 5.44
N ALA A 81 -7.23 -5.71 6.11
CA ALA A 81 -8.47 -6.49 6.14
C ALA A 81 -9.64 -5.67 6.70
N HIS A 82 -9.44 -5.00 7.84
CA HIS A 82 -10.48 -4.17 8.45
C HIS A 82 -10.98 -3.07 7.51
N VAL A 83 -10.06 -2.38 6.82
CA VAL A 83 -10.41 -1.34 5.85
C VAL A 83 -11.14 -1.94 4.65
N LEU A 84 -10.67 -3.08 4.13
CA LEU A 84 -11.30 -3.76 2.99
C LEU A 84 -12.68 -4.32 3.31
N GLU A 85 -13.00 -4.66 4.56
CA GLU A 85 -14.37 -5.06 4.94
C GLU A 85 -15.37 -3.91 4.85
N ARG A 86 -14.90 -2.65 4.84
CA ARG A 86 -15.74 -1.45 5.05
C ARG A 86 -15.75 -0.50 3.86
N ALA A 87 -14.63 -0.36 3.16
CA ALA A 87 -14.47 0.64 2.12
C ALA A 87 -15.33 0.31 0.89
N ASP A 88 -16.21 1.20 0.46
CA ASP A 88 -16.89 1.07 -0.83
C ASP A 88 -16.07 1.83 -1.89
N PHE A 89 -15.39 1.12 -2.79
CA PHE A 89 -14.47 1.72 -3.76
C PHE A 89 -15.14 2.69 -4.73
N GLU A 90 -16.48 2.68 -4.84
CA GLU A 90 -17.21 3.66 -5.65
C GLU A 90 -17.24 5.07 -5.04
N ARG A 91 -16.85 5.21 -3.76
CA ARG A 91 -17.02 6.44 -2.99
C ARG A 91 -15.94 6.70 -1.94
N ASP A 92 -15.21 5.68 -1.51
CA ASP A 92 -14.31 5.71 -0.36
C ASP A 92 -12.82 5.63 -0.75
N LEU A 93 -12.52 5.46 -2.05
CA LEU A 93 -11.17 5.58 -2.62
C LEU A 93 -11.01 6.92 -3.32
N PHE A 94 -10.20 7.81 -2.77
CA PHE A 94 -9.92 9.13 -3.33
C PHE A 94 -8.52 9.13 -3.93
N VAL A 95 -8.40 9.43 -5.22
CA VAL A 95 -7.11 9.58 -5.90
C VAL A 95 -6.91 11.06 -6.24
N PHE A 96 -5.79 11.61 -5.79
CA PHE A 96 -5.34 12.96 -6.06
C PHE A 96 -4.21 12.87 -7.08
N SER A 97 -4.54 13.05 -8.35
CA SER A 97 -3.57 13.11 -9.43
C SER A 97 -2.91 14.49 -9.49
N ASN A 98 -1.69 14.55 -10.05
CA ASN A 98 -0.95 15.79 -10.32
C ASN A 98 -0.55 16.56 -9.05
N VAL A 99 0.03 15.86 -8.08
CA VAL A 99 0.55 16.46 -6.85
C VAL A 99 2.05 16.24 -6.73
N ALA A 100 2.67 16.90 -5.75
CA ALA A 100 4.07 16.66 -5.43
C ALA A 100 4.27 15.28 -4.81
N GLN A 101 5.37 14.63 -5.16
CA GLN A 101 5.79 13.32 -4.65
C GLN A 101 7.21 13.43 -4.09
N ASP A 102 7.61 12.48 -3.24
CA ASP A 102 8.96 12.41 -2.68
C ASP A 102 10.01 12.32 -3.80
N THR A 103 11.13 13.03 -3.63
CA THR A 103 12.26 13.05 -4.57
C THR A 103 12.83 11.65 -4.80
N LEU A 104 12.77 10.79 -3.78
CA LEU A 104 13.30 9.43 -3.81
C LEU A 104 12.26 8.39 -4.25
N ASP A 105 11.02 8.80 -4.50
CA ASP A 105 9.99 7.89 -5.01
C ASP A 105 9.93 7.98 -6.55
N TYR A 106 10.55 6.97 -7.19
CA TYR A 106 10.69 6.88 -8.63
C TYR A 106 9.43 6.36 -9.35
N THR A 107 8.33 6.02 -8.66
CA THR A 107 7.21 5.30 -9.28
C THR A 107 6.52 6.09 -10.40
N SER A 108 6.48 7.42 -10.31
CA SER A 108 5.84 8.29 -11.31
C SER A 108 6.66 8.47 -12.61
N GLY A 109 7.97 8.14 -12.57
CA GLY A 109 8.90 8.41 -13.66
C GLY A 109 9.27 9.89 -13.86
N SER A 110 8.81 10.78 -12.98
CA SER A 110 9.12 12.22 -13.03
C SER A 110 9.49 12.76 -11.64
N LEU A 111 10.51 13.61 -11.57
CA LEU A 111 10.95 14.20 -10.31
C LEU A 111 9.85 15.08 -9.69
N ASN A 112 9.62 14.90 -8.39
CA ASN A 112 8.71 15.69 -7.56
C ASN A 112 7.27 15.77 -8.10
N THR A 113 6.85 14.84 -8.95
CA THR A 113 5.51 14.79 -9.53
C THR A 113 4.96 13.40 -9.32
N GLY A 114 3.67 13.28 -8.98
CA GLY A 114 3.01 11.99 -8.86
C GLY A 114 1.57 12.14 -8.40
N SER A 115 1.13 11.20 -7.59
CA SER A 115 -0.23 11.14 -7.06
C SER A 115 -0.26 10.62 -5.64
N LYS A 116 -1.38 10.87 -4.97
CA LYS A 116 -1.68 10.34 -3.65
C LYS A 116 -3.05 9.70 -3.66
N ALA A 117 -3.32 8.81 -2.73
CA ALA A 117 -4.66 8.30 -2.50
C ALA A 117 -4.98 8.09 -1.03
N ILE A 118 -6.28 8.19 -0.73
CA ILE A 118 -6.86 7.90 0.58
C ILE A 118 -7.89 6.79 0.37
N LEU A 119 -7.79 5.71 1.14
CA LEU A 119 -8.80 4.66 1.20
C LEU A 119 -9.45 4.65 2.58
N MET A 120 -10.74 4.98 2.65
CA MET A 120 -11.48 5.07 3.90
C MET A 120 -12.31 3.80 4.17
N GLY A 121 -11.96 3.06 5.21
CA GLY A 121 -12.72 1.93 5.72
C GLY A 121 -13.40 2.26 7.03
N LEU A 122 -14.55 2.95 6.95
CA LEU A 122 -15.26 3.53 8.09
C LEU A 122 -16.55 2.78 8.44
N GLY A 123 -16.89 2.75 9.72
CA GLY A 123 -18.16 2.23 10.24
C GLY A 123 -18.27 0.70 10.20
N GLU A 124 -19.49 0.22 9.98
CA GLU A 124 -19.78 -1.23 10.00
C GLU A 124 -19.18 -1.98 8.81
N ALA A 125 -18.73 -3.21 9.05
CA ALA A 125 -18.29 -4.13 8.01
C ALA A 125 -19.46 -4.48 7.06
N ARG A 126 -19.20 -4.43 5.76
CA ARG A 126 -20.20 -4.60 4.68
C ARG A 126 -19.79 -5.64 3.66
N PHE A 127 -18.48 -5.83 3.47
CA PHE A 127 -17.93 -6.65 2.41
C PHE A 127 -17.21 -7.86 3.01
N PRO A 128 -17.70 -9.09 2.79
CA PRO A 128 -17.00 -10.28 3.24
C PRO A 128 -15.69 -10.43 2.47
N LEU A 129 -14.64 -10.87 3.14
CA LEU A 129 -13.32 -11.08 2.55
C LEU A 129 -13.04 -12.57 2.35
N ARG A 130 -12.54 -12.91 1.16
CA ARG A 130 -12.15 -14.28 0.84
C ARG A 130 -10.76 -14.60 1.37
N ALA A 131 -10.61 -15.72 2.08
CA ALA A 131 -9.35 -16.14 2.71
C ALA A 131 -8.64 -17.31 2.01
N GLU A 132 -9.15 -17.76 0.85
CA GLU A 132 -8.63 -18.91 0.09
C GLU A 132 -8.71 -18.66 -1.42
N PRO A 133 -7.84 -19.24 -2.26
CA PRO A 133 -7.93 -19.09 -3.71
C PRO A 133 -9.30 -19.51 -4.26
N ALA A 134 -9.75 -18.87 -5.33
CA ALA A 134 -11.07 -19.11 -5.91
C ALA A 134 -11.08 -20.05 -7.09
N ALA A 135 -10.11 -19.88 -7.98
CA ALA A 135 -9.90 -20.66 -9.18
C ALA A 135 -8.44 -20.47 -9.62
N ASP A 136 -8.00 -21.27 -10.58
CA ASP A 136 -6.72 -21.08 -11.24
C ASP A 136 -6.78 -19.93 -12.25
N LEU A 137 -5.64 -19.24 -12.40
CA LEU A 137 -5.43 -18.23 -13.43
C LEU A 137 -5.38 -18.91 -14.81
N ARG A 138 -6.09 -18.35 -15.79
CA ARG A 138 -6.20 -18.94 -17.14
C ARG A 138 -5.32 -18.25 -18.16
N ASP A 139 -5.15 -16.95 -18.05
CA ASP A 139 -4.29 -16.20 -18.96
C ASP A 139 -2.80 -16.52 -18.72
N PRO A 140 -2.03 -16.91 -19.75
CA PRO A 140 -0.62 -17.29 -19.62
C PRO A 140 0.30 -16.14 -19.20
N ARG A 141 -0.19 -14.89 -19.20
CA ARG A 141 0.53 -13.74 -18.63
C ARG A 141 0.67 -13.83 -17.13
N PHE A 142 -0.17 -14.62 -16.45
CA PHE A 142 -0.13 -14.79 -15.01
C PHE A 142 0.39 -16.18 -14.65
N ARG A 143 1.43 -16.23 -13.83
CA ARG A 143 2.19 -17.47 -13.59
C ARG A 143 1.87 -18.12 -12.26
N ARG A 144 1.66 -17.30 -11.24
CA ARG A 144 1.42 -17.72 -9.86
C ARG A 144 0.46 -16.77 -9.19
N GLN A 145 -0.23 -17.29 -8.18
CA GLN A 145 -1.01 -16.51 -7.25
C GLN A 145 -0.73 -16.96 -5.81
N ALA A 146 -0.78 -16.01 -4.88
CA ALA A 146 -0.65 -16.23 -3.46
C ALA A 146 -1.57 -15.30 -2.68
N LEU A 147 -1.88 -15.65 -1.44
CA LEU A 147 -2.65 -14.80 -0.53
C LEU A 147 -1.71 -14.05 0.38
N PHE A 148 -1.87 -12.72 0.42
CA PHE A 148 -1.28 -11.94 1.51
C PHE A 148 -2.17 -12.00 2.76
N GLY A 149 -3.48 -11.98 2.58
CA GLY A 149 -4.44 -12.04 3.67
C GLY A 149 -5.87 -12.08 3.14
N PRO A 150 -6.88 -12.13 4.02
CA PRO A 150 -8.27 -12.10 3.61
C PRO A 150 -8.55 -10.91 2.68
N GLY A 151 -9.12 -11.21 1.50
CA GLY A 151 -9.52 -10.20 0.52
C GLY A 151 -8.39 -9.66 -0.36
N VAL A 152 -7.14 -10.11 -0.15
CA VAL A 152 -5.94 -9.63 -0.86
C VAL A 152 -5.25 -10.78 -1.60
N LEU A 153 -5.39 -10.78 -2.93
CA LEU A 153 -4.69 -11.73 -3.81
C LEU A 153 -3.44 -11.07 -4.41
N VAL A 154 -2.33 -11.79 -4.45
CA VAL A 154 -1.08 -11.38 -5.10
C VAL A 154 -0.89 -12.23 -6.33
N VAL A 155 -0.64 -11.62 -7.48
CA VAL A 155 -0.55 -12.30 -8.78
C VAL A 155 0.77 -11.94 -9.47
N GLU A 156 1.53 -12.96 -9.86
CA GLU A 156 2.78 -12.83 -10.61
C GLU A 156 2.46 -12.61 -12.09
N GLY A 157 2.81 -11.43 -12.61
CA GLY A 157 2.58 -11.06 -14.00
C GLY A 157 3.82 -11.12 -14.90
N SER A 158 3.60 -10.97 -16.20
CA SER A 158 4.70 -10.67 -17.12
C SER A 158 5.35 -9.32 -16.81
N ALA A 159 6.65 -9.21 -17.09
CA ALA A 159 7.41 -7.96 -16.94
C ALA A 159 6.68 -6.75 -17.53
N TRP A 160 6.70 -5.64 -16.80
CA TRP A 160 5.96 -4.43 -17.15
C TRP A 160 6.37 -3.88 -18.52
N ARG A 161 5.36 -3.45 -19.30
CA ARG A 161 5.56 -2.59 -20.48
C ARG A 161 4.48 -1.52 -20.52
N ALA A 162 4.82 -0.38 -21.10
CA ALA A 162 3.86 0.71 -21.24
C ALA A 162 2.63 0.26 -22.04
N ARG A 163 1.44 0.43 -21.46
CA ARG A 163 0.14 0.12 -22.08
C ARG A 163 0.02 -1.35 -22.55
N ASP A 164 0.52 -2.28 -21.74
CA ASP A 164 0.50 -3.72 -22.07
C ASP A 164 -0.85 -4.41 -21.85
N GLY A 165 -1.82 -3.73 -21.26
CA GLY A 165 -3.17 -4.26 -21.02
C GLY A 165 -3.20 -5.42 -20.02
N VAL A 166 -2.13 -5.62 -19.26
CA VAL A 166 -2.01 -6.73 -18.30
C VAL A 166 -2.94 -6.52 -17.09
N PRO A 167 -3.03 -5.32 -16.47
CA PRO A 167 -3.99 -5.09 -15.38
C PRO A 167 -5.45 -5.30 -15.79
N GLU A 168 -5.85 -4.86 -16.98
CA GLU A 168 -7.21 -5.03 -17.50
C GLU A 168 -7.52 -6.50 -17.78
N ALA A 169 -6.55 -7.25 -18.29
CA ALA A 169 -6.68 -8.70 -18.43
C ALA A 169 -6.81 -9.41 -17.09
N LEU A 170 -6.08 -8.94 -16.07
CA LEU A 170 -6.19 -9.49 -14.72
C LEU A 170 -7.59 -9.24 -14.15
N LEU A 171 -8.14 -8.05 -14.33
CA LEU A 171 -9.52 -7.72 -13.94
C LEU A 171 -10.57 -8.60 -14.63
N ALA A 172 -10.25 -9.20 -15.77
CA ALA A 172 -11.14 -10.11 -16.50
C ALA A 172 -11.09 -11.57 -16.00
N GLU A 173 -10.04 -11.96 -15.27
CA GLU A 173 -9.87 -13.32 -14.72
C GLU A 173 -10.97 -13.66 -13.71
N GLU A 174 -11.55 -14.85 -13.82
CA GLU A 174 -12.54 -15.34 -12.84
C GLU A 174 -11.90 -15.55 -11.46
N ALA A 175 -10.63 -15.97 -11.44
CA ALA A 175 -9.87 -16.24 -10.21
C ALA A 175 -9.80 -15.04 -9.27
N VAL A 176 -9.81 -13.82 -9.80
CA VAL A 176 -9.63 -12.60 -9.00
C VAL A 176 -10.96 -11.98 -8.52
N ARG A 177 -12.09 -12.33 -9.14
CA ARG A 177 -13.40 -11.69 -8.87
C ARG A 177 -13.85 -11.74 -7.41
N PRO A 178 -13.60 -12.82 -6.65
CA PRO A 178 -14.04 -12.89 -5.26
C PRO A 178 -13.16 -12.08 -4.29
N PHE A 179 -12.06 -11.50 -4.76
CA PHE A 179 -11.18 -10.66 -3.96
C PHE A 179 -11.57 -9.20 -4.07
N ARG A 180 -11.10 -8.40 -3.12
CA ARG A 180 -11.37 -6.95 -3.08
C ARG A 180 -10.19 -6.16 -3.60
N LEU A 181 -8.99 -6.59 -3.21
CA LEU A 181 -7.71 -6.03 -3.63
C LEU A 181 -6.88 -7.11 -4.30
N VAL A 182 -6.28 -6.78 -5.44
CA VAL A 182 -5.40 -7.67 -6.17
C VAL A 182 -4.12 -6.91 -6.48
N CYS A 183 -2.96 -7.46 -6.10
CA CYS A 183 -1.66 -6.85 -6.36
C CYS A 183 -0.97 -7.61 -7.48
N LEU A 184 -0.73 -6.94 -8.60
CA LEU A 184 0.05 -7.48 -9.72
C LEU A 184 1.53 -7.17 -9.48
N VAL A 185 2.36 -8.20 -9.34
CA VAL A 185 3.78 -8.09 -8.92
C VAL A 185 4.70 -8.88 -9.84
N ASP A 186 6.00 -8.68 -9.70
CA ASP A 186 7.04 -9.44 -10.43
C ASP A 186 7.29 -10.84 -9.84
N ASP A 187 7.09 -11.03 -8.52
CA ASP A 187 7.22 -12.32 -7.83
C ASP A 187 6.15 -12.43 -6.73
N ALA A 188 5.14 -13.28 -6.95
CA ALA A 188 4.05 -13.45 -5.99
C ALA A 188 4.45 -14.26 -4.75
N ALA A 189 5.46 -15.13 -4.86
CA ALA A 189 5.90 -15.95 -3.73
C ALA A 189 6.66 -15.10 -2.71
N ASP A 190 7.57 -14.23 -3.18
CA ASP A 190 8.24 -13.28 -2.29
C ASP A 190 7.25 -12.25 -1.74
N ALA A 191 6.45 -11.61 -2.59
CA ALA A 191 5.54 -10.55 -2.14
C ALA A 191 4.49 -11.03 -1.11
N ALA A 192 4.12 -12.31 -1.07
CA ALA A 192 3.20 -12.86 -0.08
C ALA A 192 3.88 -13.51 1.14
N ARG A 193 5.22 -13.60 1.14
CA ARG A 193 6.01 -14.34 2.14
C ARG A 193 5.77 -13.86 3.58
N ASP A 194 5.85 -12.56 3.79
CA ASP A 194 5.64 -11.90 5.07
C ASP A 194 5.16 -10.45 4.86
N GLU A 195 4.96 -9.71 5.95
CA GLU A 195 4.47 -8.33 5.89
C GLU A 195 5.47 -7.37 5.25
N ALA A 196 6.76 -7.47 5.61
CA ALA A 196 7.80 -6.60 5.07
C ALA A 196 7.98 -6.79 3.56
N SER A 197 8.03 -8.04 3.08
CA SER A 197 8.10 -8.33 1.63
C SER A 197 6.88 -7.81 0.87
N PHE A 198 5.68 -7.89 1.46
CA PHE A 198 4.46 -7.35 0.83
C PHE A 198 4.52 -5.83 0.74
N LEU A 199 4.82 -5.17 1.88
CA LEU A 199 4.89 -3.72 1.96
C LEU A 199 5.92 -3.17 0.98
N TRP A 200 7.11 -3.76 0.96
CA TRP A 200 8.15 -3.44 0.00
C TRP A 200 7.66 -3.66 -1.42
N SER A 201 7.13 -4.84 -1.74
CA SER A 201 6.83 -5.19 -3.12
C SER A 201 5.69 -4.42 -3.74
N VAL A 202 4.70 -4.02 -2.92
CA VAL A 202 3.54 -3.27 -3.36
C VAL A 202 3.83 -1.78 -3.35
N PHE A 203 4.21 -1.22 -2.20
CA PHE A 203 4.19 0.22 -1.99
C PHE A 203 5.46 0.95 -2.45
N THR A 204 6.57 0.26 -2.73
CA THR A 204 7.74 0.89 -3.37
C THR A 204 7.62 0.97 -4.90
N ARG A 205 6.69 0.20 -5.50
CA ARG A 205 6.53 0.08 -6.96
C ARG A 205 5.21 0.65 -7.49
N PHE A 206 4.40 1.24 -6.62
CA PHE A 206 3.04 1.67 -6.90
C PHE A 206 2.89 3.20 -6.90
N GLU A 207 2.23 3.77 -7.89
CA GLU A 207 1.79 5.17 -7.97
C GLU A 207 0.26 5.23 -8.11
N PRO A 208 -0.50 5.81 -7.16
CA PRO A 208 -1.96 5.66 -7.14
C PRO A 208 -2.72 6.11 -8.40
N GLY A 209 -2.23 7.12 -9.10
CA GLY A 209 -2.88 7.75 -10.25
C GLY A 209 -2.68 7.00 -11.56
N ALA A 210 -1.61 6.22 -11.67
CA ALA A 210 -1.21 5.47 -12.86
C ALA A 210 -1.41 3.96 -12.68
N ASP A 211 -1.31 3.46 -11.45
CA ASP A 211 -1.24 2.02 -11.17
C ASP A 211 -2.49 1.44 -10.48
N VAL A 212 -3.53 2.26 -10.21
CA VAL A 212 -4.82 1.76 -9.74
C VAL A 212 -5.75 1.48 -10.91
N TYR A 213 -6.20 0.24 -11.00
CA TYR A 213 -7.18 -0.23 -11.96
C TYR A 213 -8.38 -0.79 -11.22
N GLY A 214 -9.57 -0.62 -11.77
CA GLY A 214 -10.80 -1.17 -11.18
C GLY A 214 -11.80 -1.52 -12.27
N ARG A 215 -12.81 -2.32 -11.91
CA ARG A 215 -13.88 -2.64 -12.85
C ARG A 215 -14.81 -1.45 -13.02
N ASN A 216 -15.37 -1.33 -14.23
CA ASN A 216 -16.39 -0.36 -14.59
C ASN A 216 -16.09 1.08 -14.09
N PRO A 217 -14.95 1.68 -14.47
CA PRO A 217 -14.62 3.03 -14.02
C PRO A 217 -15.68 4.03 -14.49
N GLN A 218 -16.29 4.75 -13.55
CA GLN A 218 -17.35 5.72 -13.82
C GLN A 218 -17.03 7.08 -13.20
N LEU A 219 -17.15 8.15 -13.99
CA LEU A 219 -17.05 9.51 -13.47
C LEU A 219 -18.40 9.93 -12.86
N ARG A 220 -18.46 10.02 -11.52
CA ARG A 220 -19.64 10.43 -10.76
C ARG A 220 -19.32 11.69 -9.96
N ARG A 221 -19.88 12.84 -10.34
CA ARG A 221 -19.61 14.14 -9.67
C ARG A 221 -18.11 14.46 -9.55
N PHE A 222 -17.34 14.25 -10.62
CA PHE A 222 -15.87 14.39 -10.63
C PHE A 222 -15.10 13.43 -9.69
N HIS A 223 -15.77 12.40 -9.17
CA HIS A 223 -15.14 11.27 -8.50
C HIS A 223 -15.07 10.07 -9.44
N VAL A 224 -13.95 9.36 -9.47
CA VAL A 224 -13.82 8.12 -10.24
C VAL A 224 -14.27 6.96 -9.34
N ALA A 225 -15.48 6.48 -9.58
CA ALA A 225 -16.03 5.33 -8.90
C ALA A 225 -15.48 4.04 -9.54
N LEU A 226 -14.96 3.13 -8.72
CA LEU A 226 -14.45 1.82 -9.13
C LEU A 226 -15.22 0.70 -8.43
N GLU A 227 -15.51 -0.38 -9.16
CA GLU A 227 -16.05 -1.61 -8.59
C GLU A 227 -14.92 -2.57 -8.21
N ALA A 228 -15.12 -3.36 -7.15
CA ALA A 228 -14.21 -4.42 -6.76
C ALA A 228 -14.18 -5.58 -7.79
N PRO A 229 -13.06 -6.33 -7.92
CA PRO A 229 -11.75 -6.04 -7.31
C PRO A 229 -11.10 -4.78 -7.90
N ILE A 230 -10.28 -4.11 -7.08
CA ILE A 230 -9.27 -3.19 -7.58
C ILE A 230 -7.94 -3.92 -7.77
N VAL A 231 -7.24 -3.62 -8.85
CA VAL A 231 -5.89 -4.10 -9.15
C VAL A 231 -4.90 -2.97 -8.92
N LEU A 232 -3.82 -3.24 -8.18
CA LEU A 232 -2.64 -2.37 -8.09
C LEU A 232 -1.55 -2.96 -8.99
N ASP A 233 -1.09 -2.21 -9.99
CA ASP A 233 0.07 -2.60 -10.80
C ASP A 233 1.38 -2.23 -10.09
N CYS A 234 1.93 -3.20 -9.36
CA CYS A 234 3.14 -3.06 -8.55
C CYS A 234 4.36 -3.69 -9.24
N ARG A 235 4.31 -3.93 -10.55
CA ARG A 235 5.47 -4.43 -11.30
C ARG A 235 6.56 -3.37 -11.39
N THR A 236 7.82 -3.80 -11.43
CA THR A 236 8.97 -2.90 -11.52
C THR A 236 8.95 -2.17 -12.86
N LYS A 237 9.00 -0.84 -12.82
CA LYS A 237 9.03 -0.01 -14.03
C LYS A 237 10.46 0.26 -14.51
N PRO A 238 10.73 0.35 -15.84
CA PRO A 238 12.09 0.42 -16.38
C PRO A 238 12.91 1.64 -15.97
N TRP A 239 12.27 2.71 -15.51
CA TRP A 239 12.93 3.93 -15.05
C TRP A 239 13.31 3.89 -13.56
N MET A 240 12.80 2.92 -12.81
CA MET A 240 13.18 2.75 -11.41
C MET A 240 14.64 2.30 -11.33
N PRO A 241 15.42 2.82 -10.37
CA PRO A 241 16.80 2.38 -10.21
C PRO A 241 16.83 0.88 -9.90
N PRO A 242 17.84 0.15 -10.40
CA PRO A 242 18.04 -1.23 -9.98
C PRO A 242 18.28 -1.28 -8.47
N LEU A 243 17.92 -2.41 -7.85
CA LEU A 243 18.21 -2.63 -6.44
C LEU A 243 19.71 -2.47 -6.20
N ALA A 244 20.08 -1.63 -5.25
CA ALA A 244 21.48 -1.43 -4.89
C ALA A 244 21.98 -2.64 -4.10
N GLU A 245 23.00 -3.32 -4.61
CA GLU A 245 23.66 -4.40 -3.89
C GLU A 245 24.94 -3.88 -3.22
N PRO A 246 25.13 -4.10 -1.91
CA PRO A 246 26.35 -3.71 -1.23
C PRO A 246 27.52 -4.55 -1.74
N SER A 247 28.71 -3.95 -1.85
CA SER A 247 29.90 -4.71 -2.26
C SER A 247 30.23 -5.79 -1.22
N ARG A 248 30.60 -6.98 -1.69
CA ARG A 248 30.96 -8.13 -0.82
C ARG A 248 32.04 -7.76 0.20
N GLU A 249 33.00 -6.94 -0.19
CA GLU A 249 34.04 -6.42 0.71
C GLU A 249 33.47 -5.55 1.83
N THR A 250 32.52 -4.67 1.51
CA THR A 250 31.88 -3.80 2.51
C THR A 250 31.08 -4.62 3.50
N VAL A 251 30.29 -5.59 3.01
CA VAL A 251 29.53 -6.52 3.86
C VAL A 251 30.47 -7.25 4.83
N ALA A 252 31.51 -7.91 4.30
CA ALA A 252 32.48 -8.63 5.12
C ALA A 252 33.16 -7.74 6.18
N ARG A 253 33.47 -6.48 5.82
CA ARG A 253 34.08 -5.51 6.75
C ARG A 253 33.12 -5.08 7.86
N VAL A 254 31.83 -4.91 7.55
CA VAL A 254 30.79 -4.59 8.54
C VAL A 254 30.61 -5.77 9.48
N ASP A 255 30.44 -6.99 8.95
CA ASP A 255 30.25 -8.21 9.73
C ASP A 255 31.40 -8.45 10.71
N ALA A 256 32.65 -8.31 10.24
CA ALA A 256 33.83 -8.46 11.09
C ALA A 256 33.92 -7.42 12.22
N ARG A 257 33.34 -6.23 12.04
CA ARG A 257 33.34 -5.16 13.05
C ARG A 257 32.11 -5.17 13.94
N TRP A 258 31.00 -5.76 13.49
CA TRP A 258 29.71 -5.73 14.19
C TRP A 258 29.83 -6.27 15.62
N ALA A 259 30.40 -7.47 15.77
CA ALA A 259 30.63 -8.10 17.07
C ALA A 259 31.56 -7.28 17.99
N LYS A 260 32.50 -6.51 17.42
CA LYS A 260 33.42 -5.66 18.18
C LYS A 260 32.75 -4.38 18.68
N LEU A 261 31.83 -3.81 17.91
CA LEU A 261 31.19 -2.53 18.22
C LEU A 261 29.96 -2.70 19.13
N PHE A 262 29.19 -3.76 18.93
CA PHE A 262 27.90 -3.94 19.59
C PHE A 262 27.86 -5.15 20.53
N GLY A 263 28.96 -5.90 20.64
CA GLY A 263 29.05 -7.13 21.43
C GLY A 263 28.27 -8.29 20.80
N SER A 264 28.45 -9.51 21.33
CA SER A 264 27.82 -10.73 20.82
C SER A 264 26.33 -10.89 21.21
N ARG A 265 25.61 -9.79 21.45
CA ARG A 265 24.25 -9.80 22.05
C ARG A 265 23.18 -9.09 21.23
N SER A 266 23.39 -8.87 19.94
CA SER A 266 22.31 -8.53 19.01
C SER A 266 22.09 -9.70 18.06
N GLY A 267 21.41 -10.72 18.56
CA GLY A 267 20.79 -11.72 17.69
C GLY A 267 19.67 -11.04 16.92
N ILE A 268 19.91 -10.82 15.63
CA ILE A 268 18.85 -10.67 14.64
C ILE A 268 18.77 -12.08 14.02
N GLU A 269 17.94 -12.93 14.62
CA GLU A 269 17.31 -14.07 13.92
C GLU A 269 15.98 -13.57 13.34
#